data_AF-A0A7Y2TA99-F1
#
_entry.id   AF-A0A7Y2TA99-F1
#
_cell.length_a   1.000
_cell.length_b   1.000
_cell.length_c   1.000
_cell.angle_alpha   90.00
_cell.angle_beta   90.00
_cell.angle_gamma   90.00
#
_symmetry.space_group_name_H-M   'P 1'
#
loop_
_entity.id
_entity.type
_entity.pdbx_description
1 polymer ?
#
loop_
_entity_poly.entity_id
_entity_poly.type
_entity_poly.pdbx_seq_one_letter_code
_entity_poly.pdbx_strand_id
1 'polypeptide(L)'
;DWSKAGEDRESQQNEFGKDNYNKKKGEFVWAKNVIPEYFWHNGTAEYYEIGEQIESSKPLKLNGLNGNISDSNSKISPFKVMRGKQPFDPEKNYLIIPNLYGENGYWKTFDWVTASENGMNEIDLEFSGSVEFIETEMYWPINHMVMTADNALKCTSCHGKGGDNRLDWKALGYPDDPLKRGTREKNKLIKQ
;
A
#
# COMPACT_ATOMS: atom_id res chain seq x y z
N ASP A 1 4.23 -11.27 0.30
CA ASP A 1 5.54 -11.15 -0.35
C ASP A 1 5.65 -12.27 -1.38
N TRP A 2 5.52 -11.94 -2.68
CA TRP A 2 5.58 -12.93 -3.75
C TRP A 2 6.98 -13.49 -3.99
N SER A 3 8.04 -12.80 -3.53
CA SER A 3 9.42 -13.26 -3.70
C SER A 3 9.72 -14.58 -2.99
N LYS A 4 8.84 -14.98 -2.05
CA LYS A 4 8.92 -16.23 -1.29
C LYS A 4 8.10 -17.37 -1.90
N ALA A 5 7.32 -17.10 -2.95
CA ALA A 5 6.52 -18.13 -3.58
C ALA A 5 7.42 -19.18 -4.26
N GLY A 6 6.94 -20.42 -4.32
CA GLY A 6 7.66 -21.56 -4.90
C GLY A 6 8.57 -22.32 -3.93
N GLU A 7 8.88 -21.76 -2.75
CA GLU A 7 9.69 -22.45 -1.73
C GLU A 7 8.96 -23.70 -1.18
N ASP A 8 9.66 -24.83 -1.12
CA ASP A 8 9.19 -26.04 -0.45
C ASP A 8 9.42 -25.93 1.06
N ARG A 9 8.45 -25.33 1.75
CA ARG A 9 8.44 -25.20 3.20
C ARG A 9 7.03 -25.24 3.76
N GLU A 10 6.93 -25.55 5.04
CA GLU A 10 5.65 -25.58 5.74
C GLU A 10 5.12 -24.16 6.01
N SER A 11 3.80 -24.03 5.96
CA SER A 11 3.10 -22.83 6.45
C SER A 11 2.96 -22.89 7.97
N GLN A 12 3.07 -21.74 8.63
CA GLN A 12 2.72 -21.60 10.03
C GLN A 12 1.42 -20.81 10.16
N GLN A 13 0.55 -21.26 11.05
CA GLN A 13 -0.64 -20.51 11.41
C GLN A 13 -0.29 -19.42 12.42
N ASN A 14 -0.81 -18.22 12.19
CA ASN A 14 -0.75 -17.15 13.18
C ASN A 14 -1.82 -17.32 14.27
N GLU A 15 -1.87 -16.36 15.20
CA GLU A 15 -2.86 -16.30 16.30
C GLU A 15 -4.34 -16.32 15.86
N PHE A 16 -4.63 -16.06 14.57
CA PHE A 16 -5.98 -16.09 14.00
C PHE A 16 -6.28 -17.39 13.22
N GLY A 17 -5.39 -18.38 13.27
CA GLY A 17 -5.51 -19.62 12.49
C GLY A 17 -5.34 -19.38 10.99
N LYS A 18 -4.64 -18.31 10.58
CA LYS A 18 -4.34 -18.00 9.17
C LYS A 18 -2.92 -18.40 8.83
N ASP A 19 -2.78 -19.10 7.72
CA ASP A 19 -1.50 -19.41 7.11
C ASP A 19 -0.72 -18.14 6.79
N ASN A 20 0.52 -18.06 7.27
CA ASN A 20 1.46 -16.99 6.94
C ASN A 20 2.20 -17.23 5.61
N TYR A 21 2.00 -18.39 5.00
CA TYR A 21 2.66 -18.76 3.75
C TYR A 21 1.76 -19.63 2.87
N ASN A 22 1.88 -19.45 1.56
CA ASN A 22 1.32 -20.37 0.59
C ASN A 22 2.29 -20.52 -0.58
N LYS A 23 2.64 -21.76 -0.96
CA LYS A 23 3.59 -22.02 -2.04
C LYS A 23 3.25 -21.28 -3.34
N LYS A 24 1.96 -21.10 -3.65
CA LYS A 24 1.50 -20.41 -4.87
C LYS A 24 1.54 -18.89 -4.79
N LYS A 25 1.72 -18.29 -3.60
CA LYS A 25 1.44 -16.86 -3.35
C LYS A 25 2.46 -16.16 -2.46
N GLY A 26 3.39 -16.90 -1.87
CA GLY A 26 4.42 -16.39 -0.97
C GLY A 26 3.90 -16.12 0.44
N GLU A 27 4.47 -15.12 1.11
CA GLU A 27 4.17 -14.83 2.53
C GLU A 27 3.04 -13.83 2.73
N PHE A 28 2.36 -13.97 3.86
CA PHE A 28 1.29 -13.10 4.32
C PHE A 28 1.51 -12.64 5.76
N VAL A 29 1.23 -11.36 5.99
CA VAL A 29 1.02 -10.83 7.34
C VAL A 29 -0.45 -10.48 7.47
N TRP A 30 -1.11 -11.08 8.45
CA TRP A 30 -2.51 -10.81 8.73
C TRP A 30 -2.65 -9.98 9.99
N ALA A 31 -3.67 -9.13 10.02
CA ALA A 31 -4.02 -8.35 11.19
C ALA A 31 -5.55 -8.25 11.31
N LYS A 32 -6.02 -8.07 12.53
CA LYS A 32 -7.45 -7.90 12.87
C LYS A 32 -7.60 -6.64 13.72
N ASN A 33 -8.76 -5.98 13.63
CA ASN A 33 -9.03 -4.70 14.33
C ASN A 33 -7.97 -3.63 14.03
N VAL A 34 -7.59 -3.53 12.76
CA VAL A 34 -6.47 -2.70 12.29
C VAL A 34 -6.82 -1.22 12.37
N ILE A 35 -5.89 -0.43 12.88
CA ILE A 35 -5.97 1.04 12.85
C ILE A 35 -5.69 1.51 11.41
N PRO A 36 -6.58 2.31 10.80
CA PRO A 36 -6.30 2.92 9.50
C PRO A 36 -5.06 3.82 9.55
N GLU A 37 -4.39 3.95 8.41
CA GLU A 37 -3.41 5.01 8.18
C GLU A 37 -4.12 6.24 7.62
N TYR A 38 -3.66 7.44 7.99
CA TYR A 38 -4.34 8.68 7.67
C TYR A 38 -3.48 9.56 6.75
N PHE A 39 -4.06 9.96 5.62
CA PHE A 39 -3.38 10.77 4.61
C PHE A 39 -4.27 11.93 4.17
N TRP A 40 -3.66 13.00 3.67
CA TRP A 40 -4.39 14.02 2.93
C TRP A 40 -4.93 13.42 1.62
N HIS A 41 -6.19 13.71 1.32
CA HIS A 41 -6.84 13.26 0.10
C HIS A 41 -7.85 14.32 -0.37
N ASN A 42 -7.75 14.71 -1.65
CA ASN A 42 -8.65 15.69 -2.28
C ASN A 42 -9.71 15.06 -3.20
N GLY A 43 -9.84 13.73 -3.19
CA GLY A 43 -10.78 13.00 -4.04
C GLY A 43 -10.15 12.43 -5.32
N THR A 44 -8.86 12.64 -5.54
CA THR A 44 -8.14 12.11 -6.70
C THR A 44 -6.92 11.28 -6.29
N ALA A 45 -6.52 10.38 -7.17
CA ALA A 45 -5.30 9.57 -7.03
C ALA A 45 -4.67 9.36 -8.41
N GLU A 46 -3.34 9.26 -8.42
CA GLU A 46 -2.55 8.78 -9.54
C GLU A 46 -2.43 7.25 -9.43
N TYR A 47 -2.29 6.56 -10.56
CA TYR A 47 -2.15 5.12 -10.60
C TYR A 47 -0.95 4.75 -11.44
N TYR A 48 -0.20 3.75 -10.99
CA TYR A 48 0.80 3.11 -11.82
C TYR A 48 0.11 2.47 -13.02
N GLU A 49 0.58 2.80 -14.22
CA GLU A 49 0.06 2.23 -15.46
C GLU A 49 0.92 1.05 -15.94
N ILE A 50 0.29 0.11 -16.63
CA ILE A 50 0.97 -1.08 -17.15
C ILE A 50 2.03 -0.63 -18.17
N GLY A 51 3.28 -1.04 -17.95
CA GLY A 51 4.44 -0.66 -18.78
C GLY A 51 5.10 0.68 -18.42
N GLU A 52 4.60 1.39 -17.40
CA GLU A 52 5.23 2.62 -16.91
C GLU A 52 6.60 2.31 -16.30
N GLN A 53 7.62 3.09 -16.67
CA GLN A 53 8.97 2.92 -16.14
C GLN A 53 9.09 3.42 -14.70
N ILE A 54 9.81 2.65 -13.88
CA ILE A 54 9.97 2.88 -12.44
C ILE A 54 11.36 3.49 -12.19
N GLU A 55 11.37 4.76 -11.79
CA GLU A 55 12.59 5.56 -11.60
C GLU A 55 13.15 5.53 -10.15
N SER A 56 12.44 4.92 -9.19
CA SER A 56 12.73 5.05 -7.76
C SER A 56 12.90 3.72 -7.02
N SER A 57 13.84 3.69 -6.08
CA SER A 57 14.13 2.57 -5.17
C SER A 57 13.29 2.58 -3.88
N LYS A 58 12.35 3.51 -3.73
CA LYS A 58 11.34 3.44 -2.67
C LYS A 58 10.27 2.42 -3.04
N PRO A 59 9.48 1.92 -2.08
CA PRO A 59 8.30 1.14 -2.42
C PRO A 59 7.46 1.88 -3.47
N LEU A 60 7.21 1.21 -4.60
CA LEU A 60 6.40 1.77 -5.67
C LEU A 60 4.97 1.95 -5.16
N LYS A 61 4.43 3.17 -5.26
CA LYS A 61 3.03 3.41 -4.98
C LYS A 61 2.22 3.03 -6.21
N LEU A 62 1.44 1.96 -6.13
CA LEU A 62 0.52 1.58 -7.22
C LEU A 62 -0.60 2.61 -7.37
N ASN A 63 -0.91 3.33 -6.30
CA ASN A 63 -1.72 4.53 -6.37
C ASN A 63 -1.24 5.62 -5.41
N GLY A 64 -0.91 6.79 -5.95
CA GLY A 64 -0.51 7.97 -5.20
C GLY A 64 -1.73 8.80 -4.82
N LEU A 65 -1.97 8.99 -3.52
CA LEU A 65 -3.05 9.87 -3.04
C LEU A 65 -2.67 11.34 -3.23
N ASN A 66 -3.54 12.11 -3.87
CA ASN A 66 -3.33 13.54 -4.08
C ASN A 66 -3.95 14.36 -2.94
N GLY A 67 -3.25 15.42 -2.57
CA GLY A 67 -3.69 16.35 -1.55
C GLY A 67 -2.61 16.67 -0.53
N ASN A 68 -2.76 17.80 0.17
CA ASN A 68 -1.86 18.21 1.23
C ASN A 68 -2.52 19.23 2.16
N ILE A 69 -1.82 19.62 3.22
CA ILE A 69 -2.32 20.56 4.24
C ILE A 69 -2.73 21.95 3.70
N SER A 70 -2.17 22.37 2.56
CA SER A 70 -2.46 23.68 1.95
C SER A 70 -3.56 23.64 0.90
N ASP A 71 -3.97 22.44 0.47
CA ASP A 71 -5.06 22.27 -0.50
C ASP A 71 -6.41 22.35 0.22
N SER A 72 -7.21 23.38 -0.09
CA SER A 72 -8.51 23.60 0.54
C SER A 72 -9.54 22.51 0.26
N ASN A 73 -9.35 21.70 -0.77
CA ASN A 73 -10.22 20.57 -1.10
C ASN A 73 -9.79 19.29 -0.39
N SER A 74 -8.58 19.27 0.19
CA SER A 74 -8.03 18.09 0.87
C SER A 74 -8.63 17.89 2.27
N LYS A 75 -8.85 16.63 2.64
CA LYS A 75 -9.17 16.20 4.02
C LYS A 75 -8.27 15.05 4.44
N ILE A 76 -7.94 14.98 5.73
CA ILE A 76 -7.29 13.81 6.32
C ILE A 76 -8.31 12.68 6.35
N SER A 77 -8.02 11.59 5.65
CA SER A 77 -8.95 10.47 5.44
C SER A 77 -8.29 9.12 5.77
N PRO A 78 -9.06 8.11 6.23
CA PRO A 78 -8.53 6.80 6.61
C PRO A 78 -8.37 5.86 5.40
N PHE A 79 -7.22 5.18 5.34
CA PHE A 79 -6.90 4.19 4.32
C PHE A 79 -6.36 2.90 4.94
N LYS A 80 -6.67 1.77 4.29
CA LYS A 80 -5.91 0.54 4.42
C LYS A 80 -4.75 0.62 3.43
N VAL A 81 -3.51 0.44 3.91
CA VAL A 81 -2.35 0.32 3.04
C VAL A 81 -1.98 -1.15 2.90
N MET A 82 -2.10 -1.72 1.69
CA MET A 82 -1.56 -3.05 1.40
C MET A 82 -0.12 -2.88 0.94
N ARG A 83 0.79 -3.59 1.60
CA ARG A 83 2.22 -3.63 1.25
C ARG A 83 2.57 -5.02 0.77
N GLY A 84 3.44 -5.11 -0.22
CA GLY A 84 3.90 -6.41 -0.72
C GLY A 84 5.11 -6.29 -1.63
N LYS A 85 5.64 -7.43 -2.06
CA LYS A 85 6.62 -7.49 -3.13
C LYS A 85 6.02 -8.18 -4.35
N GLN A 86 6.26 -7.62 -5.52
CA GLN A 86 5.68 -8.05 -6.80
C GLN A 86 6.79 -8.24 -7.86
N PRO A 87 6.59 -9.13 -8.84
CA PRO A 87 7.60 -9.40 -9.87
C PRO A 87 7.85 -8.15 -10.72
N PHE A 88 9.12 -7.91 -11.04
CA PHE A 88 9.62 -6.71 -11.71
C PHE A 88 10.73 -7.12 -12.68
N ASP A 89 10.76 -6.48 -13.84
CA ASP A 89 11.81 -6.67 -14.84
C ASP A 89 12.93 -5.65 -14.60
N PRO A 90 14.13 -6.07 -14.14
CA PRO A 90 15.21 -5.15 -13.78
C PRO A 90 15.89 -4.49 -14.99
N GLU A 91 15.70 -5.02 -16.20
CA GLU A 91 16.30 -4.42 -17.41
C GLU A 91 15.32 -3.47 -18.09
N LYS A 92 14.02 -3.79 -18.05
CA LYS A 92 12.97 -2.94 -18.64
C LYS A 92 12.42 -1.88 -17.69
N ASN A 93 12.65 -2.05 -16.39
CA ASN A 93 12.24 -1.17 -15.31
C ASN A 93 10.72 -1.00 -15.15
N TYR A 94 9.93 -2.07 -15.30
CA TYR A 94 8.50 -2.04 -14.98
C TYR A 94 8.03 -3.32 -14.29
N LEU A 95 6.88 -3.25 -13.63
CA LEU A 95 6.22 -4.43 -13.06
C LEU A 95 5.87 -5.44 -14.15
N ILE A 96 6.08 -6.71 -13.82
CA ILE A 96 5.71 -7.84 -14.66
C ILE A 96 4.25 -8.18 -14.39
N ILE A 97 3.51 -8.50 -15.46
CA ILE A 97 2.17 -9.09 -15.40
C ILE A 97 2.32 -10.60 -15.66
N PRO A 98 2.43 -11.45 -14.63
CA PRO A 98 2.67 -12.87 -14.82
C PRO A 98 1.39 -13.65 -15.16
N ASN A 99 1.51 -14.69 -15.97
CA ASN A 99 0.48 -15.71 -16.12
C ASN A 99 0.47 -16.62 -14.87
N LEU A 100 -0.50 -16.42 -13.97
CA LEU A 100 -0.58 -17.18 -12.72
C LEU A 100 -1.35 -18.50 -12.85
N TYR A 101 -2.34 -18.56 -13.74
CA TYR A 101 -3.31 -19.65 -13.84
C TYR A 101 -3.24 -20.34 -15.20
N GLY A 102 -3.44 -21.66 -15.23
CA GLY A 102 -3.43 -22.46 -16.46
C GLY A 102 -2.53 -23.67 -16.33
N GLU A 103 -2.33 -24.39 -17.43
CA GLU A 103 -1.34 -25.49 -17.51
C GLU A 103 0.09 -24.97 -17.34
N ASN A 104 0.40 -23.85 -18.00
CA ASN A 104 1.71 -23.20 -17.99
C ASN A 104 1.82 -22.03 -16.99
N GLY A 105 0.81 -21.87 -16.12
CA GLY A 105 0.77 -20.77 -15.16
C GLY A 105 1.59 -21.05 -13.89
N TYR A 106 2.07 -19.97 -13.26
CA TYR A 106 2.94 -20.04 -12.08
C TYR A 106 2.41 -20.96 -10.97
N TRP A 107 1.10 -21.01 -10.74
CA TRP A 107 0.49 -21.83 -9.68
C TRP A 107 0.59 -23.35 -9.90
N LYS A 108 1.02 -23.80 -11.08
CA LYS A 108 1.33 -25.21 -11.37
C LYS A 108 2.82 -25.43 -11.56
N THR A 109 3.49 -24.55 -12.30
CA THR A 109 4.89 -24.74 -12.69
C THR A 109 5.87 -24.25 -11.63
N PHE A 110 5.49 -23.24 -10.84
CA PHE A 110 6.35 -22.51 -9.91
C PHE A 110 7.59 -21.90 -10.58
N ASP A 111 7.52 -21.64 -11.88
CA ASP A 111 8.57 -21.00 -12.67
C ASP A 111 8.17 -19.56 -13.00
N TRP A 112 8.88 -18.61 -12.39
CA TRP A 112 8.64 -17.19 -12.59
C TRP A 112 9.02 -16.71 -13.99
N VAL A 113 10.06 -17.26 -14.62
CA VAL A 113 10.51 -16.81 -15.95
C VAL A 113 9.45 -17.20 -16.98
N THR A 114 9.06 -18.47 -17.01
CA THR A 114 8.01 -18.96 -17.93
C THR A 114 6.68 -18.23 -17.71
N ALA A 115 6.27 -18.01 -16.46
CA ALA A 115 5.04 -17.29 -16.15
C ALA A 115 5.09 -15.81 -16.59
N SER A 116 6.24 -15.17 -16.44
CA SER A 116 6.45 -13.77 -16.85
C SER A 116 6.45 -13.65 -18.36
N GLU A 117 7.18 -14.51 -19.08
CA GLU A 117 7.21 -14.54 -20.53
C GLU A 117 5.79 -14.73 -21.11
N ASN A 118 5.03 -15.71 -20.61
CA ASN A 118 3.66 -15.94 -21.06
C ASN A 118 2.75 -14.73 -20.82
N GLY A 119 2.77 -14.16 -19.60
CA GLY A 119 1.86 -13.07 -19.25
C GLY A 119 2.21 -11.74 -19.92
N MET A 120 3.49 -11.46 -20.12
CA MET A 120 3.94 -10.25 -20.81
C MET A 120 3.67 -10.32 -22.31
N ASN A 121 3.86 -11.50 -22.93
CA ASN A 121 3.50 -11.72 -24.34
C ASN A 121 1.99 -11.57 -24.59
N GLU A 122 1.13 -11.94 -23.64
CA GLU A 122 -0.34 -11.77 -23.77
C GLU A 122 -0.79 -10.31 -23.84
N ILE A 123 0.03 -9.37 -23.34
CA ILE A 123 -0.27 -7.93 -23.31
C ILE A 123 0.66 -7.11 -24.20
N ASP A 124 1.39 -7.76 -25.11
CA ASP A 124 2.33 -7.15 -26.05
C ASP A 124 3.39 -6.24 -25.38
N LEU A 125 3.82 -6.59 -24.16
CA LEU A 125 4.94 -5.92 -23.49
C LEU A 125 6.19 -6.79 -23.52
N GLU A 126 7.34 -6.14 -23.72
CA GLU A 126 8.62 -6.82 -23.73
C GLU A 126 8.97 -7.39 -22.35
N PHE A 127 9.70 -8.49 -22.33
CA PHE A 127 10.26 -9.09 -21.12
C PHE A 127 11.72 -9.42 -21.37
N SER A 128 12.60 -9.05 -20.46
CA SER A 128 14.06 -9.28 -20.59
C SER A 128 14.47 -10.73 -20.37
N GLY A 129 13.60 -11.55 -19.78
CA GLY A 129 13.94 -12.88 -19.29
C GLY A 129 14.35 -12.89 -17.80
N SER A 130 14.48 -11.73 -17.17
CA SER A 130 14.95 -11.57 -15.78
C SER A 130 13.81 -11.15 -14.85
N VAL A 131 13.67 -11.81 -13.70
CA VAL A 131 12.65 -11.49 -12.69
C VAL A 131 13.33 -11.11 -11.37
N GLU A 132 13.07 -9.89 -10.91
CA GLU A 132 13.32 -9.45 -9.55
C GLU A 132 12.00 -9.14 -8.82
N PHE A 133 12.08 -8.73 -7.56
CA PHE A 133 10.92 -8.36 -6.76
C PHE A 133 11.14 -7.02 -6.08
N ILE A 134 10.24 -6.08 -6.32
CA ILE A 134 10.28 -4.77 -5.69
C ILE A 134 9.15 -4.61 -4.69
N GLU A 135 9.37 -3.75 -3.70
CA GLU A 135 8.34 -3.38 -2.72
C GLU A 135 7.31 -2.47 -3.37
N THR A 136 6.05 -2.69 -3.01
CA THR A 136 4.91 -1.93 -3.51
C THR A 136 3.94 -1.61 -2.38
N GLU A 137 3.28 -0.46 -2.49
CA GLU A 137 2.20 -0.04 -1.62
C GLU A 137 0.98 0.36 -2.44
N MET A 138 -0.19 0.03 -1.92
CA MET A 138 -1.45 0.48 -2.50
C MET A 138 -2.40 0.89 -1.38
N TYR A 139 -3.18 1.93 -1.65
CA TYR A 139 -3.96 2.68 -0.67
C TYR A 139 -5.45 2.48 -0.99
N TRP A 140 -6.20 1.86 -0.08
CA TRP A 140 -7.64 1.65 -0.24
C TRP A 140 -8.41 2.51 0.75
N PRO A 141 -9.35 3.35 0.29
CA PRO A 141 -10.15 4.17 1.19
C PRO A 141 -11.06 3.29 2.07
N ILE A 142 -11.16 3.63 3.35
CA ILE A 142 -12.05 2.95 4.29
C ILE A 142 -13.33 3.76 4.45
N ASN A 143 -14.40 3.30 3.79
CA ASN A 143 -15.71 3.99 3.78
C ASN A 143 -16.84 3.18 4.47
N HIS A 144 -16.53 1.97 4.95
CA HIS A 144 -17.49 1.05 5.57
C HIS A 144 -17.07 0.73 7.00
N MET A 145 -17.88 -0.08 7.72
CA MET A 145 -17.67 -0.41 9.13
C MET A 145 -17.70 0.82 10.05
N VAL A 146 -18.58 1.79 9.75
CA VAL A 146 -18.83 2.94 10.62
C VAL A 146 -19.35 2.42 11.96
N MET A 147 -18.59 2.68 13.03
CA MET A 147 -18.94 2.29 14.38
C MET A 147 -19.98 3.24 15.00
N THR A 148 -20.56 2.84 16.13
CA THR A 148 -21.44 3.71 16.91
C THR A 148 -20.73 4.99 17.36
N ALA A 149 -21.50 6.06 17.61
CA ALA A 149 -20.97 7.36 18.03
C ALA A 149 -20.11 7.29 19.31
N ASP A 150 -20.43 6.38 20.22
CA ASP A 150 -19.67 6.15 21.45
C ASP A 150 -18.23 5.70 21.15
N ASN A 151 -18.03 4.93 20.08
CA ASN A 151 -16.73 4.43 19.62
C ASN A 151 -16.03 5.35 18.61
N ALA A 152 -16.59 6.51 18.29
CA ALA A 152 -15.92 7.49 17.44
C ALA A 152 -14.63 7.99 18.11
N LEU A 153 -13.61 8.29 17.31
CA LEU A 153 -12.36 8.89 17.77
C LEU A 153 -12.66 10.13 18.62
N LYS A 154 -12.03 10.21 19.80
CA LYS A 154 -12.19 11.35 20.72
C LYS A 154 -11.02 12.31 20.53
N CYS A 155 -11.09 13.49 21.14
CA CYS A 155 -10.01 14.49 21.09
C CYS A 155 -8.66 13.88 21.46
N THR A 156 -8.63 13.04 22.50
CA THR A 156 -7.44 12.36 22.99
C THR A 156 -6.96 11.21 22.10
N SER A 157 -7.72 10.75 21.11
CA SER A 157 -7.22 9.78 20.14
C SER A 157 -6.14 10.40 19.24
N CYS A 158 -6.25 11.70 18.95
CA CYS A 158 -5.30 12.42 18.09
C CYS A 158 -4.36 13.36 18.88
N HIS A 159 -4.84 13.96 19.99
CA HIS A 159 -4.15 15.02 20.71
C HIS A 159 -3.70 14.61 22.12
N GLY A 160 -2.62 15.23 22.64
CA GLY A 160 -2.15 15.07 24.02
C GLY A 160 -0.83 14.30 24.18
N LYS A 161 -0.32 14.21 25.42
CA LYS A 161 1.00 13.61 25.74
C LYS A 161 1.07 12.09 25.54
N GLY A 162 -0.07 11.44 25.33
CA GLY A 162 -0.20 10.00 25.14
C GLY A 162 -1.51 9.65 24.45
N GLY A 163 -1.95 10.46 23.48
CA GLY A 163 -3.07 10.04 22.64
C GLY A 163 -2.70 8.76 21.90
N ASP A 164 -3.67 8.07 21.30
CA ASP A 164 -3.43 6.83 20.55
C ASP A 164 -2.44 6.99 19.37
N ASN A 165 -1.80 8.16 19.22
CA ASN A 165 -0.93 8.60 18.13
C ASN A 165 -1.59 8.34 16.78
N ARG A 166 -2.90 8.60 16.72
CA ARG A 166 -3.72 8.30 15.55
C ARG A 166 -3.22 9.00 14.28
N LEU A 167 -2.67 10.20 14.45
CA LEU A 167 -2.18 11.04 13.37
C LEU A 167 -0.68 11.30 13.56
N ASP A 168 0.11 11.01 12.53
CA ASP A 168 1.48 11.49 12.43
C ASP A 168 1.45 12.95 11.95
N TRP A 169 1.49 13.87 12.91
CA TRP A 169 1.43 15.30 12.64
C TRP A 169 2.53 15.77 11.68
N LYS A 170 3.76 15.24 11.84
CA LYS A 170 4.90 15.67 11.02
C LYS A 170 4.75 15.16 9.59
N ALA A 171 4.34 13.91 9.40
CA ALA A 171 4.05 13.37 8.07
C ALA A 171 2.88 14.10 7.38
N LEU A 172 1.91 14.59 8.16
CA LEU A 172 0.78 15.40 7.67
C LEU A 172 1.14 16.88 7.41
N GLY A 173 2.39 17.28 7.62
CA GLY A 173 2.86 18.66 7.38
C GLY A 173 2.59 19.64 8.53
N TYR A 174 2.16 19.16 9.70
CA TYR A 174 2.05 19.97 10.91
C TYR A 174 3.40 20.01 11.67
N PRO A 175 3.78 21.17 12.24
CA PRO A 175 5.04 21.29 12.97
C PRO A 175 5.03 20.65 14.37
N ASP A 176 3.84 20.40 14.93
CA ASP A 176 3.56 19.69 16.20
C ASP A 176 2.04 19.45 16.27
N ASP A 177 1.57 18.80 17.34
CA ASP A 177 0.16 18.71 17.72
C ASP A 177 -0.52 20.10 17.64
N PRO A 178 -1.52 20.26 16.76
CA PRO A 178 -2.26 21.51 16.57
C PRO A 178 -2.87 22.08 17.85
N LEU A 179 -3.24 21.23 18.81
CA LEU A 179 -3.84 21.63 20.08
C LEU A 179 -2.84 22.42 20.95
N LYS A 180 -1.54 22.15 20.84
CA LYS A 180 -0.51 22.81 21.65
C LYS A 180 -0.11 24.18 21.10
N ARG A 181 -0.15 24.36 19.76
CA ARG A 181 0.46 25.52 19.10
C ARG A 181 -0.51 26.50 18.44
N GLY A 182 -1.81 26.21 18.39
CA GLY A 182 -2.80 27.08 17.76
C GLY A 182 -2.46 27.33 16.29
N THR A 183 -2.51 26.27 15.47
CA THR A 183 -1.84 26.26 14.15
C THR A 183 -2.57 26.98 13.03
N ARG A 184 -3.87 27.29 13.18
CA ARG A 184 -4.66 27.86 12.07
C ARG A 184 -4.28 29.31 11.71
N GLU A 185 -4.04 30.18 12.71
CA GLU A 185 -3.57 31.56 12.46
C GLU A 185 -2.12 31.60 11.96
N LYS A 186 -1.22 30.83 12.59
CA LYS A 186 0.22 30.84 12.25
C LYS A 186 0.52 30.25 10.87
N ASN A 187 -0.24 29.25 10.42
CA ASN A 187 -0.08 28.68 9.09
C ASN A 187 -0.85 29.44 8.00
N LYS A 188 -1.47 30.60 8.33
CA LYS A 188 -2.30 31.39 7.41
C LYS A 188 -3.44 30.58 6.73
N LEU A 189 -3.98 29.59 7.44
CA LEU A 189 -5.02 28.69 6.92
C LEU A 189 -6.45 29.22 7.19
N ILE A 190 -6.57 30.40 7.80
CA ILE A 190 -7.82 31.12 7.96
C ILE A 190 -7.84 32.23 6.91
N LYS A 191 -8.84 32.21 6.00
CA LYS A 191 -9.16 33.41 5.22
C LYS A 191 -9.62 34.49 6.19
N GLN A 192 -8.94 35.63 6.20
CA GLN A 192 -9.47 36.86 6.81
C GLN A 192 -10.80 37.23 6.15
#